data_AF-A0A2I0QK21-F1
#
_entry.id   AF-A0A2I0QK21-F1
#
_cell.length_a   1.000
_cell.length_b   1.000
_cell.length_c   1.000
_cell.angle_alpha   90.00
_cell.angle_beta   90.00
_cell.angle_gamma   90.00
#
_symmetry.space_group_name_H-M   'P 1'
#
loop_
_entity.id
_entity.type
_entity.pdbx_description
1 polymer ?
#
loop_
_entity_poly.entity_id
_entity_poly.type
_entity_poly.pdbx_seq_one_letter_code
_entity_poly.pdbx_strand_id
1 'polypeptide(L)'
;MTRNIYVIDTSSLLEIKPEKYPFDIFVGMWKDLEKLVKNGRIISSKLVFEELEKMDDGMYKWAKENENIFTENTPERNKLVSEILKYDNFSALIDPDAKGEQADPFIIAMALEKEQRHLSFNEEIKKIVVTEERSDKYLFTWDDNDNDGIRKFLKNKLKQEWVKDAEIRKTNGNIIITKNENKITLKLHNEENKANLEIYDGKNYNYDEYISKKNVNGKIGIYKKSNKIKISFVCQHFKIECINIFGLFRKEKW
;
A
#
# COMPACT_ATOMS: atom_id res chain seq x y z
N MET A 1 -3.25 29.85 14.76
CA MET A 1 -2.61 29.34 13.52
C MET A 1 -2.58 27.83 13.61
N THR A 2 -2.77 27.11 12.52
CA THR A 2 -2.77 25.64 12.51
C THR A 2 -1.44 25.14 11.98
N ARG A 3 -0.74 24.32 12.77
CA ARG A 3 0.54 23.72 12.40
C ARG A 3 0.31 22.30 11.92
N ASN A 4 0.72 22.02 10.69
CA ASN A 4 0.65 20.67 10.15
C ASN A 4 1.89 19.87 10.57
N ILE A 5 1.67 18.69 11.11
CA ILE A 5 2.67 17.65 11.38
C ILE A 5 2.36 16.46 10.45
N TYR A 6 3.36 16.03 9.70
CA TYR A 6 3.27 14.92 8.77
C TYR A 6 3.76 13.64 9.42
N VAL A 7 2.88 12.65 9.56
CA VAL A 7 3.20 11.31 10.06
C VAL A 7 3.50 10.43 8.85
N ILE A 8 4.79 10.22 8.58
CA ILE A 8 5.23 9.61 7.32
C ILE A 8 5.46 8.10 7.47
N ASP A 9 4.92 7.34 6.53
CA ASP A 9 5.08 5.89 6.42
C ASP A 9 6.32 5.52 5.59
N THR A 10 6.84 4.30 5.76
CA THR A 10 7.95 3.73 4.99
C THR A 10 7.71 3.88 3.49
N SER A 11 6.49 3.56 3.04
CA SER A 11 6.12 3.58 1.63
C SER A 11 6.32 4.95 0.96
N SER A 12 6.07 6.04 1.69
CA SER A 12 6.28 7.42 1.20
C SER A 12 7.74 7.82 1.14
N LEU A 13 8.55 7.40 2.11
CA LEU A 13 9.99 7.63 2.10
C LEU A 13 10.64 6.88 0.91
N LEU A 14 10.23 5.65 0.66
CA LEU A 14 10.70 4.86 -0.48
C LEU A 14 10.33 5.46 -1.84
N GLU A 15 9.23 6.22 -1.92
CA GLU A 15 8.82 6.82 -3.19
C GLU A 15 9.77 7.94 -3.62
N ILE A 16 10.37 8.65 -2.65
CA ILE A 16 11.34 9.73 -2.89
C ILE A 16 12.79 9.31 -2.69
N LYS A 17 13.06 8.00 -2.70
CA LYS A 17 14.40 7.48 -2.45
C LYS A 17 15.47 8.05 -3.41
N PRO A 18 16.72 8.16 -2.97
CA PRO A 18 17.77 8.86 -3.74
C PRO A 18 18.03 8.29 -5.14
N GLU A 19 17.73 7.01 -5.40
CA GLU A 19 17.87 6.44 -6.75
C GLU A 19 16.86 7.01 -7.75
N LYS A 20 15.68 7.43 -7.28
CA LYS A 20 14.65 8.10 -8.09
C LYS A 20 14.79 9.62 -8.04
N TYR A 21 15.18 10.16 -6.88
CA TYR A 21 15.32 11.60 -6.63
C TYR A 21 16.72 11.92 -6.08
N PRO A 22 17.76 11.93 -6.93
CA PRO A 22 19.13 12.18 -6.50
C PRO A 22 19.30 13.51 -5.76
N PHE A 23 20.10 13.50 -4.69
CA PHE A 23 20.30 14.67 -3.82
C PHE A 23 20.91 15.88 -4.54
N ASP A 24 21.76 15.63 -5.55
CA ASP A 24 22.47 16.64 -6.34
C ASP A 24 21.62 17.22 -7.48
N ILE A 25 20.54 16.53 -7.89
CA ILE A 25 19.59 17.01 -8.90
C ILE A 25 18.40 17.70 -8.22
N PHE A 26 17.82 17.09 -7.20
CA PHE A 26 16.61 17.57 -6.51
C PHE A 26 16.94 18.36 -5.23
N VAL A 27 17.98 19.20 -5.27
CA VAL A 27 18.53 19.94 -4.12
C VAL A 27 17.45 20.74 -3.38
N GLY A 28 16.55 21.41 -4.12
CA GLY A 28 15.47 22.23 -3.53
C GLY A 28 14.50 21.40 -2.70
N MET A 29 14.00 20.30 -3.26
CA MET A 29 13.08 19.38 -2.60
C MET A 29 13.69 18.84 -1.30
N TRP A 30 14.92 18.34 -1.35
CA TRP A 30 15.61 17.82 -0.16
C TRP A 30 15.85 18.91 0.88
N LYS A 31 16.27 20.11 0.46
CA LYS A 31 16.44 21.25 1.38
C LYS A 31 15.13 21.62 2.07
N ASP A 32 14.00 21.57 1.38
CA ASP A 32 12.71 21.89 1.97
C ASP A 32 12.19 20.76 2.88
N LEU A 33 12.45 19.50 2.54
CA LEU A 33 12.21 18.35 3.42
C LEU A 33 13.00 18.45 4.73
N GLU A 34 14.30 18.76 4.65
CA GLU A 34 15.17 18.98 5.79
C GLU A 34 14.69 20.14 6.69
N LYS A 35 14.11 21.20 6.12
CA LYS A 35 13.48 22.27 6.92
C LYS A 35 12.29 21.75 7.71
N LEU A 36 11.46 20.88 7.13
CA LEU A 36 10.34 20.29 7.85
C LEU A 36 10.81 19.38 8.99
N VAL A 37 11.86 18.58 8.75
CA VAL A 37 12.49 17.74 9.79
C VAL A 37 13.00 18.60 10.94
N LYS A 38 13.81 19.62 10.65
CA LYS A 38 14.37 20.54 11.67
C LYS A 38 13.30 21.26 12.47
N ASN A 39 12.17 21.57 11.82
CA ASN A 39 11.03 22.21 12.47
C ASN A 39 10.12 21.21 13.20
N GLY A 40 10.47 19.92 13.30
CA GLY A 40 9.63 18.90 13.95
C GLY A 40 8.24 18.77 13.31
N ARG A 41 8.15 19.03 12.00
CA ARG A 41 6.90 18.93 11.22
C ARG A 41 6.80 17.61 10.47
N ILE A 42 7.83 16.77 10.53
CA ILE A 42 7.81 15.38 10.07
C ILE A 42 8.13 14.49 11.25
N ILE A 43 7.31 13.48 11.47
CA ILE A 43 7.50 12.43 12.47
C ILE A 43 7.16 11.07 11.86
N SER A 44 7.70 10.00 12.44
CA SER A 44 7.41 8.63 12.05
C SER A 44 7.62 7.67 13.22
N SER A 45 7.16 6.43 13.09
CA SER A 45 7.35 5.36 14.08
C SER A 45 8.75 4.77 13.97
N LYS A 46 9.34 4.35 15.10
CA LYS A 46 10.60 3.58 15.09
C LYS A 46 10.50 2.31 14.22
N LEU A 47 9.32 1.71 14.09
CA LEU A 47 9.10 0.56 13.20
C LEU A 47 9.35 0.89 11.72
N VAL A 48 9.09 2.13 11.27
CA VAL A 48 9.45 2.58 9.91
C VAL A 48 10.96 2.59 9.73
N PHE A 49 11.70 3.05 10.73
CA PHE A 49 13.17 3.03 10.69
C PHE A 49 13.71 1.60 10.56
N GLU A 50 13.15 0.65 11.32
CA GLU A 50 13.51 -0.77 11.25
C GLU A 50 13.12 -1.42 9.90
N GLU A 51 12.02 -1.00 9.28
CA GLU A 51 11.65 -1.44 7.94
C GLU A 51 12.67 -0.95 6.90
N LEU A 52 13.08 0.32 6.97
CA LEU A 52 14.10 0.88 6.07
C LEU A 52 15.46 0.19 6.26
N GLU A 53 15.84 -0.13 7.49
CA GLU A 53 17.09 -0.86 7.79
C GLU A 53 17.14 -2.22 7.09
N LYS A 54 16.02 -2.95 7.06
CA LYS A 54 15.94 -4.28 6.42
C LYS A 54 15.99 -4.22 4.90
N MET A 55 15.68 -3.09 4.28
CA MET A 55 15.64 -2.94 2.82
C MET A 55 17.00 -2.58 2.20
N ASP A 56 17.96 -2.10 3.01
CA ASP A 56 19.32 -1.71 2.61
C ASP A 56 19.37 -0.83 1.33
N ASP A 57 18.53 0.20 1.30
CA ASP A 57 18.45 1.14 0.18
C ASP A 57 19.06 2.50 0.52
N GLY A 58 19.23 3.37 -0.48
CA GLY A 58 19.73 4.73 -0.28
C GLY A 58 18.91 5.55 0.71
N MET A 59 17.66 5.15 0.98
CA MET A 59 16.76 5.85 1.90
C MET A 59 17.11 5.60 3.37
N TYR A 60 17.63 4.43 3.72
CA TYR A 60 18.08 4.15 5.09
C TYR A 60 19.23 5.09 5.53
N LYS A 61 20.11 5.50 4.61
CA LYS A 61 21.16 6.50 4.92
C LYS A 61 20.56 7.83 5.34
N TRP A 62 19.57 8.32 4.60
CA TRP A 62 18.85 9.54 4.95
C TRP A 62 18.11 9.40 6.29
N ALA A 63 17.52 8.23 6.56
CA ALA A 63 16.83 7.96 7.81
C ALA A 63 17.78 7.99 9.03
N LYS A 64 19.02 7.52 8.89
CA LYS A 64 20.04 7.64 9.95
C LYS A 64 20.40 9.08 10.27
N GLU A 65 20.58 9.91 9.24
CA GLU A 65 20.92 11.32 9.42
C GLU A 65 19.77 12.10 10.06
N ASN A 66 18.54 11.63 9.88
CA ASN A 66 17.30 12.22 10.38
C ASN A 66 16.63 11.35 11.46
N GLU A 67 17.41 10.63 12.29
CA GLU A 67 16.87 9.67 13.26
C GLU A 67 15.86 10.30 14.24
N ASN A 68 15.99 11.61 14.48
CA ASN A 68 15.13 12.38 15.38
C ASN A 68 13.64 12.44 14.96
N ILE A 69 13.28 12.07 13.73
CA ILE A 69 11.87 11.98 13.32
C ILE A 69 11.21 10.68 13.81
N PHE A 70 12.00 9.65 14.09
CA PHE A 70 11.50 8.33 14.45
C PHE A 70 11.33 8.23 15.96
N THR A 71 10.08 8.10 16.39
CA THR A 71 9.74 8.07 17.82
C THR A 71 9.43 6.66 18.29
N GLU A 72 9.97 6.33 19.47
CA GLU A 72 9.68 5.08 20.18
C GLU A 72 8.20 4.97 20.54
N ASN A 73 7.73 3.75 20.75
CA ASN A 73 6.35 3.48 21.12
C ASN A 73 6.10 3.83 22.59
N THR A 74 4.99 4.54 22.84
CA THR A 74 4.53 4.89 24.19
C THR A 74 3.43 3.93 24.64
N PRO A 75 3.21 3.74 25.97
CA PRO A 75 2.06 2.98 26.47
C PRO A 75 0.72 3.49 25.94
N GLU A 76 0.58 4.82 25.79
CA GLU A 76 -0.59 5.48 25.22
C GLU A 76 -0.79 5.10 23.74
N ARG A 77 0.27 5.09 22.94
CA ARG A 77 0.23 4.67 21.55
C ARG A 77 -0.12 3.19 21.41
N ASN A 78 0.43 2.33 22.26
CA ASN A 78 0.10 0.90 22.27
C ASN A 78 -1.39 0.66 22.59
N LYS A 79 -1.96 1.48 23.48
CA LYS A 79 -3.39 1.45 23.77
C LYS A 79 -4.22 1.87 22.55
N LEU A 80 -3.82 2.94 21.85
CA LEU A 80 -4.49 3.38 20.62
C LEU A 80 -4.42 2.32 19.51
N VAL A 81 -3.26 1.69 19.32
CA VAL A 81 -3.11 0.55 18.38
C VAL A 81 -4.09 -0.56 18.73
N SER A 82 -4.17 -0.95 20.01
CA SER A 82 -5.12 -1.95 20.48
C SER A 82 -6.58 -1.55 20.24
N GLU A 83 -6.91 -0.26 20.34
CA GLU A 83 -8.26 0.26 20.05
C GLU A 83 -8.57 0.25 18.55
N ILE A 84 -7.61 0.59 17.69
CA ILE A 84 -7.76 0.52 16.23
C ILE A 84 -8.00 -0.92 15.77
N LEU A 85 -7.25 -1.88 16.31
CA LEU A 85 -7.31 -3.29 15.88
C LEU A 85 -8.54 -4.05 16.39
N LYS A 86 -9.31 -3.48 17.35
CA LYS A 86 -10.58 -4.06 17.83
C LYS A 86 -11.72 -3.98 16.81
N TYR A 87 -11.61 -3.12 15.81
CA TYR A 87 -12.61 -3.06 14.76
C TYR A 87 -12.45 -4.27 13.84
N ASP A 88 -13.52 -5.05 13.64
CA ASP A 88 -13.50 -6.30 12.85
C ASP A 88 -12.86 -6.10 11.47
N ASN A 89 -13.17 -4.95 10.85
CA ASN A 89 -12.69 -4.55 9.55
C ASN A 89 -11.31 -3.87 9.54
N PHE A 90 -10.60 -3.76 10.69
CA PHE A 90 -9.25 -3.17 10.83
C PHE A 90 -8.21 -4.18 11.32
N SER A 91 -8.62 -5.35 11.80
CA SER A 91 -7.72 -6.44 12.20
C SER A 91 -6.73 -6.86 11.09
N ALA A 92 -7.16 -6.83 9.82
CA ALA A 92 -6.28 -7.12 8.66
C ALA A 92 -5.36 -5.94 8.24
N LEU A 93 -5.18 -4.93 9.09
CA LEU A 93 -4.07 -3.96 8.95
C LEU A 93 -2.72 -4.64 9.23
N ILE A 94 -2.74 -5.64 10.11
CA ILE A 94 -1.58 -6.46 10.42
C ILE A 94 -1.69 -7.80 9.69
N ASP A 95 -0.59 -8.24 9.12
CA ASP A 95 -0.41 -9.64 8.73
C ASP A 95 -0.15 -10.49 9.99
N PRO A 96 -1.04 -11.46 10.34
CA PRO A 96 -0.85 -12.31 11.52
C PRO A 96 0.36 -13.25 11.39
N ASP A 97 0.84 -13.51 10.17
CA ASP A 97 2.01 -14.37 9.93
C ASP A 97 3.33 -13.57 9.93
N ALA A 98 3.26 -12.23 10.03
CA ALA A 98 4.46 -11.40 10.08
C ALA A 98 5.21 -11.59 11.41
N LYS A 99 6.54 -11.64 11.32
CA LYS A 99 7.40 -11.69 12.49
C LYS A 99 7.60 -10.28 13.04
N GLY A 100 6.90 -9.97 14.13
CA GLY A 100 7.07 -8.72 14.88
C GLY A 100 5.97 -7.69 14.61
N GLU A 101 6.15 -6.50 15.19
CA GLU A 101 5.23 -5.38 15.02
C GLU A 101 5.33 -4.80 13.60
N GLN A 102 4.21 -4.28 13.09
CA GLN A 102 4.13 -3.65 11.77
C GLN A 102 3.90 -2.15 11.92
N ALA A 103 4.47 -1.33 11.05
CA ALA A 103 4.40 0.13 11.20
C ALA A 103 2.98 0.70 11.00
N ASP A 104 2.15 0.12 10.11
CA ASP A 104 0.86 0.71 9.70
C ASP A 104 -0.07 1.12 10.87
N PRO A 105 -0.35 0.26 11.87
CA PRO A 105 -1.20 0.64 13.00
C PRO A 105 -0.58 1.76 13.85
N PHE A 106 0.75 1.81 13.96
CA PHE A 106 1.46 2.80 14.74
C PHE A 106 1.50 4.17 14.06
N ILE A 107 1.55 4.21 12.72
CA ILE A 107 1.39 5.44 11.94
C ILE A 107 0.01 6.07 12.21
N ILE A 108 -1.05 5.27 12.20
CA ILE A 108 -2.41 5.75 12.49
C ILE A 108 -2.53 6.18 13.95
N ALA A 109 -2.01 5.37 14.88
CA ALA A 109 -2.03 5.69 16.31
C ALA A 109 -1.29 6.99 16.61
N MET A 110 -0.14 7.23 15.97
CA MET A 110 0.63 8.47 16.13
C MET A 110 -0.13 9.70 15.63
N ALA A 111 -0.91 9.56 14.56
CA ALA A 111 -1.79 10.62 14.06
C ALA A 111 -3.00 10.88 14.99
N LEU A 112 -3.49 9.86 15.70
CA LEU A 112 -4.55 9.98 16.70
C LEU A 112 -4.07 10.49 18.06
N GLU A 113 -2.81 10.24 18.40
CA GLU A 113 -2.20 10.59 19.67
C GLU A 113 -2.33 12.10 19.90
N LYS A 114 -2.95 12.48 21.03
CA LYS A 114 -3.13 13.89 21.38
C LYS A 114 -1.85 14.42 21.99
N GLU A 115 -1.43 15.60 21.56
CA GLU A 115 -0.33 16.32 22.19
C GLU A 115 -0.71 16.73 23.61
N GLN A 116 0.22 16.61 24.55
CA GLN A 116 0.04 17.17 25.88
C GLN A 116 -0.03 18.69 25.73
N ARG A 117 -1.21 19.27 25.99
CA ARG A 117 -1.39 20.72 25.93
C ARG A 117 -0.52 21.38 26.98
N HIS A 118 0.65 21.87 26.59
CA HIS A 118 1.32 22.90 27.37
C HIS A 118 0.47 24.18 27.26
N LEU A 119 0.01 24.67 28.42
CA LEU A 119 -0.97 25.74 28.64
C LEU A 119 -0.62 27.12 28.03
N SER A 120 0.39 27.24 27.17
CA SER A 120 0.96 28.52 26.75
C SER A 120 0.90 28.82 25.24
N PHE A 121 0.41 27.93 24.38
CA PHE A 121 0.25 28.23 22.95
C PHE A 121 -1.10 27.75 22.39
N ASN A 122 -1.93 28.69 21.90
CA ASN A 122 -3.15 28.45 21.12
C ASN A 122 -2.85 28.00 19.68
N GLU A 123 -1.78 27.22 19.46
CA GLU A 123 -1.47 26.66 18.15
C GLU A 123 -2.20 25.33 17.99
N GLU A 124 -3.08 25.24 17.00
CA GLU A 124 -3.79 24.00 16.69
C GLU A 124 -2.84 23.08 15.92
N ILE A 125 -2.56 21.90 16.46
CA ILE A 125 -1.73 20.91 15.77
C ILE A 125 -2.63 19.99 14.96
N LYS A 126 -2.42 19.93 13.65
CA LYS A 126 -3.09 19.01 12.74
C LYS A 126 -2.10 17.95 12.27
N LYS A 127 -2.34 16.69 12.66
CA LYS A 127 -1.57 15.54 12.16
C LYS A 127 -2.16 15.03 10.85
N ILE A 128 -1.28 14.76 9.89
CA ILE A 128 -1.63 14.32 8.54
C ILE A 128 -0.79 13.09 8.22
N VAL A 129 -1.45 11.99 7.88
CA VAL A 129 -0.75 10.76 7.51
C VAL A 129 -0.28 10.88 6.07
N VAL A 130 0.98 10.49 5.84
CA VAL A 130 1.60 10.48 4.51
C VAL A 130 2.01 9.05 4.19
N THR A 131 1.30 8.41 3.26
CA THR A 131 1.51 7.01 2.88
C THR A 131 1.28 6.80 1.38
N GLU A 132 2.01 5.85 0.80
CA GLU A 132 1.85 5.40 -0.59
C GLU A 132 1.17 4.04 -0.60
N GLU A 133 -0.15 4.07 -0.76
CA GLU A 133 -0.90 2.84 -0.90
C GLU A 133 -0.86 2.35 -2.33
N ARG A 134 -0.20 1.21 -2.53
CA ARG A 134 -0.24 0.54 -3.83
C ARG A 134 -1.69 0.21 -4.16
N SER A 135 -2.12 0.60 -5.36
CA SER A 135 -3.35 0.11 -5.96
C SER A 135 -3.31 -1.42 -6.03
N ASP A 136 -4.48 -2.05 -6.15
CA ASP A 136 -4.56 -3.49 -6.39
C ASP A 136 -3.55 -3.91 -7.46
N LYS A 137 -2.87 -5.04 -7.25
CA LYS A 137 -1.76 -5.40 -8.13
C LYS A 137 -2.31 -5.84 -9.47
N TYR A 138 -2.11 -5.02 -10.50
CA TYR A 138 -2.49 -5.36 -11.86
C TYR A 138 -1.83 -6.68 -12.26
N LEU A 139 -2.63 -7.59 -12.81
CA LEU A 139 -2.19 -8.89 -13.29
C LEU A 139 -2.16 -8.89 -14.82
N PHE A 140 -3.31 -8.65 -15.45
CA PHE A 140 -3.46 -8.60 -16.90
C PHE A 140 -4.78 -7.91 -17.31
N THR A 141 -4.93 -7.61 -18.59
CA THR A 141 -6.17 -7.06 -19.16
C THR A 141 -7.02 -8.21 -19.71
N TRP A 142 -8.31 -8.24 -19.40
CA TRP A 142 -9.23 -9.30 -19.81
C TRP A 142 -9.27 -9.46 -21.34
N ASP A 143 -9.45 -8.34 -22.04
CA ASP A 143 -9.56 -8.24 -23.51
C ASP A 143 -8.20 -8.10 -24.20
N ASP A 144 -7.15 -8.68 -23.63
CA ASP A 144 -5.84 -8.67 -24.29
C ASP A 144 -5.87 -9.53 -25.56
N ASN A 145 -5.46 -8.95 -26.70
CA ASN A 145 -5.63 -9.54 -28.03
C ASN A 145 -4.69 -10.73 -28.25
N ASP A 146 -3.48 -10.69 -27.69
CA ASP A 146 -2.45 -11.72 -27.87
C ASP A 146 -2.49 -12.82 -26.79
N ASN A 147 -3.30 -12.62 -25.74
CA ASN A 147 -3.35 -13.47 -24.55
C ASN A 147 -2.02 -13.60 -23.79
N ASP A 148 -1.03 -12.74 -24.03
CA ASP A 148 0.28 -12.84 -23.38
C ASP A 148 0.15 -12.55 -21.88
N GLY A 149 -0.63 -11.53 -21.51
CA GLY A 149 -0.86 -11.16 -20.12
C GLY A 149 -1.41 -12.31 -19.27
N ILE A 150 -2.45 -13.02 -19.75
CA ILE A 150 -3.04 -14.14 -19.00
C ILE A 150 -2.10 -15.36 -18.96
N ARG A 151 -1.38 -15.66 -20.04
CA ARG A 151 -0.38 -16.75 -20.08
C ARG A 151 0.74 -16.48 -19.08
N LYS A 152 1.28 -15.27 -19.07
CA LYS A 152 2.33 -14.81 -18.14
C LYS A 152 1.87 -14.88 -16.69
N PHE A 153 0.62 -14.46 -16.42
CA PHE A 153 0.01 -14.56 -15.10
C PHE A 153 -0.06 -16.02 -14.62
N LEU A 154 -0.69 -16.91 -15.40
CA LEU A 154 -0.90 -18.31 -15.02
C LEU A 154 0.42 -19.07 -14.86
N LYS A 155 1.40 -18.84 -15.75
CA LYS A 155 2.74 -19.43 -15.64
C LYS A 155 3.48 -18.92 -14.42
N ASN A 156 3.69 -17.61 -14.32
CA ASN A 156 4.63 -17.05 -13.35
C ASN A 156 4.05 -16.93 -11.94
N LYS A 157 2.74 -16.75 -11.81
CA LYS A 157 2.09 -16.60 -10.49
C LYS A 157 1.49 -17.89 -9.99
N LEU A 158 0.85 -18.66 -10.85
CA LEU A 158 0.15 -19.89 -10.45
C LEU A 158 0.91 -21.17 -10.81
N LYS A 159 2.12 -21.04 -11.37
CA LYS A 159 3.02 -22.14 -11.74
C LYS A 159 2.38 -23.15 -12.71
N GLN A 160 1.46 -22.69 -13.55
CA GLN A 160 0.76 -23.51 -14.54
C GLN A 160 1.54 -23.54 -15.86
N GLU A 161 2.64 -24.30 -15.90
CA GLU A 161 3.54 -24.38 -17.06
C GLU A 161 2.86 -24.89 -18.34
N TRP A 162 1.85 -25.75 -18.20
CA TRP A 162 1.14 -26.37 -19.31
C TRP A 162 0.35 -25.37 -20.16
N VAL A 163 0.02 -24.20 -19.60
CA VAL A 163 -0.77 -23.15 -20.26
C VAL A 163 -0.11 -22.66 -21.54
N LYS A 164 1.23 -22.69 -21.65
CA LYS A 164 1.97 -22.20 -22.83
C LYS A 164 1.48 -22.79 -24.16
N ASP A 165 1.05 -24.05 -24.17
CA ASP A 165 0.52 -24.73 -25.37
C ASP A 165 -0.98 -25.07 -25.26
N ALA A 166 -1.70 -24.39 -24.37
CA ALA A 166 -3.14 -24.62 -24.15
C ALA A 166 -4.01 -23.81 -25.13
N GLU A 167 -5.16 -24.39 -25.48
CA GLU A 167 -6.23 -23.68 -26.18
C GLU A 167 -6.87 -22.66 -25.24
N ILE A 168 -7.13 -21.44 -25.74
CA ILE A 168 -7.78 -20.36 -25.00
C ILE A 168 -9.05 -19.96 -25.75
N ARG A 169 -10.19 -20.01 -25.08
CA ARG A 169 -11.48 -19.53 -25.59
C ARG A 169 -11.96 -18.40 -24.69
N LYS A 170 -12.18 -17.22 -25.27
CA LYS A 170 -12.69 -16.04 -24.58
C LYS A 170 -14.12 -15.75 -25.00
N THR A 171 -14.97 -15.39 -24.04
CA THR A 171 -16.30 -14.84 -24.24
C THR A 171 -16.44 -13.56 -23.41
N ASN A 172 -17.55 -12.83 -23.57
CA ASN A 172 -17.79 -11.57 -22.84
C ASN A 172 -17.75 -11.72 -21.31
N GLY A 173 -17.96 -12.93 -20.78
CA GLY A 173 -17.98 -13.19 -19.34
C GLY A 173 -16.99 -14.26 -18.87
N ASN A 174 -16.42 -15.08 -19.77
CA ASN A 174 -15.57 -16.20 -19.38
C ASN A 174 -14.30 -16.30 -20.21
N ILE A 175 -13.19 -16.70 -19.58
CA ILE A 175 -12.00 -17.19 -20.27
C ILE A 175 -11.81 -18.65 -19.86
N ILE A 176 -11.82 -19.56 -20.84
CA ILE A 176 -11.64 -20.99 -20.62
C ILE A 176 -10.34 -21.42 -21.30
N ILE A 177 -9.47 -22.07 -20.54
CA ILE A 177 -8.17 -22.54 -21.00
C ILE A 177 -8.10 -24.05 -20.75
N THR A 178 -7.83 -24.83 -21.78
CA THR A 178 -7.86 -26.29 -21.68
C THR A 178 -6.64 -26.91 -22.33
N LYS A 179 -6.11 -27.96 -21.68
CA LYS A 179 -5.09 -28.83 -22.26
C LYS A 179 -5.20 -30.22 -21.63
N ASN A 180 -5.46 -31.23 -22.45
CA ASN A 180 -5.77 -32.59 -21.98
C ASN A 180 -6.91 -32.55 -20.96
N GLU A 181 -6.71 -33.10 -19.77
CA GLU A 181 -7.69 -33.10 -18.67
C GLU A 181 -7.68 -31.81 -17.85
N ASN A 182 -6.68 -30.94 -18.04
CA ASN A 182 -6.55 -29.71 -17.28
C ASN A 182 -7.47 -28.62 -17.85
N LYS A 183 -8.13 -27.90 -16.96
CA LYS A 183 -9.03 -26.80 -17.31
C LYS A 183 -8.88 -25.64 -16.33
N ILE A 184 -8.72 -24.44 -16.86
CA ILE A 184 -8.78 -23.19 -16.09
C ILE A 184 -9.97 -22.39 -16.61
N THR A 185 -10.82 -21.90 -15.70
CA THR A 185 -11.96 -21.05 -16.03
C THR A 185 -11.86 -19.77 -15.23
N LEU A 186 -11.81 -18.62 -15.91
CA LEU A 186 -12.02 -17.32 -15.29
C LEU A 186 -13.42 -16.83 -15.62
N LYS A 187 -14.14 -16.32 -14.63
CA LYS A 187 -15.50 -15.78 -14.78
C LYS A 187 -15.55 -14.33 -14.29
N LEU A 188 -16.08 -13.41 -15.09
CA LEU A 188 -16.30 -12.02 -14.69
C LEU A 188 -17.65 -11.85 -14.00
N HIS A 189 -17.62 -11.18 -12.85
CA HIS A 189 -18.80 -10.73 -12.12
C HIS A 189 -18.82 -9.19 -12.14
N ASN A 190 -19.23 -8.62 -13.28
CA ASN A 190 -19.16 -7.18 -13.53
C ASN A 190 -19.93 -6.34 -12.50
N GLU A 191 -21.08 -6.84 -12.02
CA GLU A 191 -21.89 -6.14 -11.00
C GLU A 191 -21.18 -6.09 -9.63
N GLU A 192 -20.31 -7.06 -9.35
CA GLU A 192 -19.58 -7.15 -8.08
C GLU A 192 -18.14 -6.59 -8.17
N ASN A 193 -17.70 -6.13 -9.34
CA ASN A 193 -16.29 -5.77 -9.61
C ASN A 193 -15.30 -6.90 -9.26
N LYS A 194 -15.70 -8.15 -9.53
CA LYS A 194 -14.92 -9.35 -9.22
C LYS A 194 -14.65 -10.21 -10.44
N ALA A 195 -13.67 -11.10 -10.30
CA ALA A 195 -13.43 -12.20 -11.20
C ALA A 195 -13.06 -13.45 -10.41
N ASN A 196 -13.64 -14.59 -10.76
CA ASN A 196 -13.40 -15.86 -10.08
C ASN A 196 -12.54 -16.75 -10.98
N LEU A 197 -11.53 -17.37 -10.41
CA LEU A 197 -10.65 -18.32 -11.08
C LEU A 197 -10.90 -19.72 -10.53
N GLU A 198 -11.15 -20.66 -11.43
CA GLU A 198 -11.33 -22.08 -11.14
C GLU A 198 -10.25 -22.86 -11.89
N ILE A 199 -9.42 -23.62 -11.17
CA ILE A 199 -8.38 -24.47 -11.76
C ILE A 199 -8.72 -25.93 -11.47
N TYR A 200 -8.77 -26.72 -12.52
CA TYR A 200 -8.92 -28.17 -12.49
C TYR A 200 -7.70 -28.83 -13.11
N ASP A 201 -7.04 -29.71 -12.35
CA ASP A 201 -5.80 -30.40 -12.74
C ASP A 201 -6.03 -31.88 -13.12
N GLY A 202 -7.27 -32.25 -13.46
CA GLY A 202 -7.68 -33.63 -13.70
C GLY A 202 -8.13 -34.39 -12.45
N LYS A 203 -7.82 -33.89 -11.24
CA LYS A 203 -8.20 -34.55 -9.98
C LYS A 203 -8.87 -33.62 -8.98
N ASN A 204 -8.33 -32.42 -8.82
CA ASN A 204 -8.74 -31.46 -7.80
C ASN A 204 -9.21 -30.15 -8.42
N TYR A 205 -10.04 -29.42 -7.67
CA TYR A 205 -10.41 -28.05 -7.98
C TYR A 205 -9.74 -27.09 -7.00
N ASN A 206 -9.23 -25.98 -7.52
CA ASN A 206 -8.76 -24.83 -6.74
C ASN A 206 -9.52 -23.57 -7.18
N TYR A 207 -9.83 -22.69 -6.23
CA TYR A 207 -10.64 -21.49 -6.41
C TYR A 207 -9.93 -20.27 -5.85
N ASP A 208 -9.85 -19.20 -6.64
CA ASP A 208 -9.32 -17.89 -6.21
C ASP A 208 -10.27 -16.75 -6.64
N GLU A 209 -10.33 -15.68 -5.84
CA GLU A 209 -11.06 -14.44 -6.16
C GLU A 209 -10.09 -13.31 -6.52
N TYR A 210 -10.42 -12.57 -7.58
CA TYR A 210 -9.70 -11.41 -8.07
C TYR A 210 -10.64 -10.21 -8.20
N ILE A 211 -10.06 -9.01 -8.29
CA ILE A 211 -10.79 -7.77 -8.54
C ILE A 211 -10.82 -7.52 -10.05
N SER A 212 -11.96 -7.09 -10.57
CA SER A 212 -12.12 -6.63 -11.96
C SER A 212 -12.51 -5.15 -11.97
N LYS A 213 -11.76 -4.30 -12.68
CA LYS A 213 -12.01 -2.84 -12.77
C LYS A 213 -11.67 -2.33 -14.17
N LYS A 214 -12.47 -1.40 -14.69
CA LYS A 214 -12.15 -0.70 -15.96
C LYS A 214 -10.99 0.27 -15.75
N ASN A 215 -10.03 0.26 -16.67
CA ASN A 215 -8.97 1.26 -16.72
C ASN A 215 -9.45 2.55 -17.42
N VAL A 216 -8.58 3.57 -17.49
CA VAL A 216 -8.86 4.86 -18.15
C VAL A 216 -9.28 4.73 -19.61
N ASN A 217 -8.91 3.63 -20.28
CA ASN A 217 -9.26 3.34 -21.67
C ASN A 217 -10.51 2.47 -21.80
N GLY A 218 -11.25 2.23 -20.71
CA GLY A 218 -12.48 1.45 -20.68
C GLY A 218 -12.28 -0.08 -20.72
N LYS A 219 -11.05 -0.59 -20.81
CA LYS A 219 -10.75 -2.02 -20.81
C LYS A 219 -10.77 -2.60 -19.39
N ILE A 220 -11.21 -3.85 -19.23
CA ILE A 220 -11.26 -4.51 -17.93
C ILE A 220 -9.88 -5.05 -17.57
N GLY A 221 -9.31 -4.55 -16.46
CA GLY A 221 -8.12 -5.11 -15.83
C GLY A 221 -8.49 -6.09 -14.72
N ILE A 222 -7.69 -7.15 -14.57
CA ILE A 222 -7.75 -8.10 -13.46
C ILE A 222 -6.63 -7.78 -12.47
N TYR A 223 -6.98 -7.72 -11.20
CA TYR A 223 -6.07 -7.34 -10.12
C TYR A 223 -6.11 -8.34 -8.98
N LYS A 224 -4.95 -8.59 -8.37
CA LYS A 224 -4.91 -9.34 -7.11
C LYS A 224 -5.42 -8.43 -5.99
N LYS A 225 -6.44 -8.91 -5.27
CA LYS A 225 -6.94 -8.29 -4.05
C LYS A 225 -5.81 -8.20 -3.03
N SER A 226 -5.52 -6.97 -2.57
CA SER A 226 -4.73 -6.81 -1.35
C SER A 226 -5.64 -7.16 -0.19
N ASN A 227 -5.34 -8.25 0.54
CA ASN A 227 -6.03 -8.55 1.80
C ASN A 227 -5.60 -7.59 2.92
N LYS A 228 -4.52 -6.82 2.73
CA LYS A 228 -4.08 -5.79 3.66
C LYS A 228 -5.02 -4.59 3.55
N ILE A 229 -5.61 -4.21 4.68
CA ILE A 229 -6.42 -3.00 4.78
C ILE A 229 -5.55 -1.78 4.55
N LYS A 230 -6.14 -0.80 3.88
CA LYS A 230 -5.53 0.48 3.55
C LYS A 230 -5.51 1.40 4.78
N ILE A 231 -4.33 1.92 5.13
CA ILE A 231 -4.16 3.04 6.06
C ILE A 231 -5.13 4.18 5.76
N SER A 232 -5.35 4.53 4.49
CA SER A 232 -6.24 5.61 4.07
C SER A 232 -7.69 5.35 4.45
N PHE A 233 -8.12 4.09 4.39
CA PHE A 233 -9.48 3.67 4.77
C PHE A 233 -9.69 3.82 6.28
N VAL A 234 -8.68 3.48 7.08
CA VAL A 234 -8.71 3.66 8.54
C VAL A 234 -8.64 5.15 8.91
N CYS A 235 -7.78 5.92 8.24
CA CYS A 235 -7.68 7.37 8.42
C CYS A 235 -9.04 8.05 8.15
N GLN A 236 -9.74 7.63 7.08
CA GLN A 236 -11.08 8.13 6.77
C GLN A 236 -12.07 7.88 7.91
N HIS A 237 -12.06 6.68 8.49
CA HIS A 237 -12.91 6.34 9.64
C HIS A 237 -12.67 7.27 10.83
N PHE A 238 -11.40 7.52 11.15
CA PHE A 238 -11.00 8.39 12.26
C PHE A 238 -10.95 9.89 11.91
N LYS A 239 -11.35 10.28 10.69
CA LYS A 239 -11.30 11.66 10.18
C LYS A 239 -9.89 12.28 10.22
N ILE A 240 -8.87 11.44 10.02
CA ILE A 240 -7.48 11.85 9.87
C ILE A 240 -7.25 12.17 8.40
N GLU A 241 -6.65 13.33 8.12
CA GLU A 241 -6.24 13.65 6.75
C GLU A 241 -5.11 12.70 6.33
N CYS A 242 -5.27 12.06 5.18
CA CYS A 242 -4.31 11.12 4.62
C CYS A 242 -4.00 11.52 3.18
N ILE A 243 -2.72 11.72 2.88
CA ILE A 243 -2.21 12.16 1.57
C ILE A 243 -1.02 11.29 1.17
N ASN A 244 -0.62 11.40 -0.09
CA ASN A 244 0.61 10.80 -0.58
C ASN A 244 1.77 11.82 -0.54
N ILE A 245 2.99 11.43 -0.87
CA ILE A 245 4.18 12.30 -0.75
C ILE A 245 4.07 13.56 -1.63
N PHE A 246 3.51 13.43 -2.83
CA PHE A 246 3.24 14.58 -3.69
C PHE A 246 2.12 15.48 -3.15
N GLY A 247 1.17 14.93 -2.41
CA GLY A 247 0.19 15.69 -1.65
C GLY A 247 0.86 16.57 -0.60
N LEU A 248 1.87 16.05 0.12
CA LEU A 248 2.67 16.86 1.05
C LEU A 248 3.35 18.00 0.30
N PHE A 249 4.01 17.72 -0.83
CA PHE A 249 4.72 18.73 -1.62
C PHE A 249 3.77 19.86 -2.06
N ARG A 250 2.59 19.52 -2.60
CA ARG A 250 1.59 20.52 -2.99
C ARG A 250 1.12 21.36 -1.80
N LYS A 251 0.99 20.75 -0.62
CA LYS A 251 0.52 21.42 0.60
C LYS A 251 1.55 22.41 1.15
N GLU A 252 2.84 22.11 0.97
CA GLU A 252 3.96 23.00 1.31
C GLU A 252 4.40 23.91 0.15
N LYS A 253 3.73 23.80 -1.01
CA LYS A 253 3.96 24.61 -2.22
C LYS A 253 5.36 24.45 -2.81
N TRP A 254 5.83 23.20 -2.89
CA TRP A 254 7.07 22.83 -3.57
C TRP A 254 6.85 22.59 -5.06
#